data_AF-A0A9D0CY90-F1
#
_entry.id   AF-A0A9D0CY90-F1
#
_cell.length_a   1.000
_cell.length_b   1.000
_cell.length_c   1.000
_cell.angle_alpha   90.00
_cell.angle_beta   90.00
_cell.angle_gamma   90.00
#
_symmetry.space_group_name_H-M   'P 1'
#
loop_
_entity.id
_entity.type
_entity.pdbx_description
1 polymer ?
#
loop_
_entity_poly.entity_id
_entity_poly.type
_entity_poly.pdbx_seq_one_letter_code
_entity_poly.pdbx_strand_id
1 'polypeptide(L)'
;MTSIPTLLTYLRIALIPVFVLAFYLPVGWAHIAATVVFGLAAFTDWLDGYLARKLDQASRFGAFLDPVADKLMVAAALVLIVQRDPSIWIRV
;
A
#
# COMPACT_ATOMS: atom_id res chain seq x y z
N MET A 1 -21.12 -3.26 11.77
CA MET A 1 -19.86 -2.63 12.22
C MET A 1 -18.68 -2.92 11.28
N THR A 2 -18.90 -3.14 9.98
CA THR A 2 -17.84 -3.30 8.96
C THR A 2 -18.35 -2.75 7.64
N SER A 3 -18.14 -1.46 7.39
CA SER A 3 -18.43 -0.87 6.08
C SER A 3 -17.35 -1.31 5.09
N ILE A 4 -17.75 -1.61 3.85
CA ILE A 4 -16.86 -2.11 2.79
C ILE A 4 -15.55 -1.31 2.68
N PRO A 5 -15.54 0.03 2.74
CA PRO A 5 -14.30 0.82 2.68
C PRO A 5 -13.29 0.46 3.77
N THR A 6 -13.76 0.21 5.00
CA THR A 6 -12.88 -0.12 6.13
C THR A 6 -12.19 -1.47 5.93
N LEU A 7 -12.85 -2.43 5.27
CA LEU A 7 -12.26 -3.73 4.95
C LEU A 7 -11.13 -3.60 3.92
N LEU A 8 -11.28 -2.72 2.93
CA LEU A 8 -10.23 -2.42 1.95
C LEU A 8 -9.03 -1.73 2.62
N THR A 9 -9.26 -0.82 3.56
CA THR A 9 -8.16 -0.18 4.30
C THR A 9 -7.36 -1.21 5.13
N TYR A 10 -8.03 -2.16 5.79
CA TYR A 10 -7.35 -3.27 6.48
C TYR A 10 -6.56 -4.16 5.53
N LEU A 11 -7.12 -4.46 4.36
CA LEU A 11 -6.45 -5.23 3.32
C LEU A 11 -5.16 -4.50 2.87
N ARG A 12 -5.20 -3.18 2.71
CA ARG A 12 -4.02 -2.38 2.33
C ARG A 12 -2.93 -2.44 3.39
N ILE A 13 -3.29 -2.32 4.66
CA ILE A 13 -2.34 -2.47 5.78
C ILE A 13 -1.71 -3.87 5.76
N ALA A 14 -2.48 -4.91 5.44
CA ALA A 14 -1.96 -6.28 5.27
C ALA A 14 -1.07 -6.44 4.02
N LEU A 15 -1.26 -5.64 2.97
CA LEU A 15 -0.39 -5.65 1.79
C LEU A 15 1.00 -5.06 2.05
N ILE A 16 1.18 -4.20 3.06
CA ILE A 16 2.50 -3.64 3.41
C ILE A 16 3.52 -4.74 3.78
N PRO A 17 3.27 -5.65 4.74
CA PRO A 17 4.20 -6.73 5.03
C PRO A 17 4.35 -7.72 3.85
N VAL A 18 3.31 -7.92 3.04
CA VAL A 18 3.41 -8.74 1.81
C VAL A 18 4.36 -8.09 0.80
N PHE A 19 4.30 -6.77 0.63
CA PHE A 19 5.21 -6.02 -0.22
C PHE A 19 6.66 -6.14 0.27
N VAL A 20 6.89 -5.99 1.58
CA VAL A 20 8.23 -6.18 2.17
C VAL A 20 8.74 -7.60 1.91
N LEU A 21 7.92 -8.62 2.15
CA LEU A 21 8.30 -10.02 1.89
C LEU A 21 8.60 -10.27 0.41
N ALA A 22 7.78 -9.74 -0.50
CA ALA A 22 7.99 -9.85 -1.93
C ALA A 22 9.30 -9.18 -2.39
N PHE A 23 9.66 -8.05 -1.76
CA PHE A 23 10.90 -7.33 -2.06
C PHE A 23 12.16 -8.11 -1.62
N TYR A 24 12.10 -8.80 -0.47
CA TYR A 24 13.21 -9.59 0.07
C TYR A 24 13.31 -11.01 -0.51
N LEU A 25 12.36 -11.41 -1.35
CA LEU A 25 12.32 -12.76 -1.90
C LEU A 25 13.55 -13.01 -2.81
N PRO A 26 14.36 -14.06 -2.56
CA PRO A 26 15.60 -14.30 -3.30
C PRO A 26 15.33 -15.00 -4.65
N VAL A 27 14.44 -14.44 -5.46
CA VAL A 27 14.00 -14.99 -6.75
C VAL A 27 14.06 -13.92 -7.84
N GLY A 28 14.39 -14.30 -9.07
CA GLY A 28 14.56 -13.33 -10.18
C GLY A 28 13.31 -12.51 -10.52
N TRP A 29 12.13 -12.97 -10.12
CA TRP A 29 10.84 -12.28 -10.33
C TRP A 29 10.39 -11.42 -9.13
N ALA A 30 11.20 -11.32 -8.07
CA ALA A 30 10.85 -10.58 -6.85
C ALA A 30 10.49 -9.12 -7.10
N HIS A 31 11.23 -8.44 -7.99
CA HIS A 31 10.95 -7.05 -8.37
C HIS A 31 9.60 -6.89 -9.07
N ILE A 32 9.22 -7.84 -9.92
CA ILE A 32 7.92 -7.86 -10.60
C ILE A 32 6.81 -8.08 -9.56
N ALA A 33 6.99 -9.04 -8.64
CA ALA A 33 6.02 -9.28 -7.58
C ALA A 33 5.83 -8.07 -6.65
N ALA A 34 6.92 -7.44 -6.21
CA ALA A 34 6.84 -6.21 -5.42
C ALA A 34 6.11 -5.09 -6.16
N THR A 35 6.36 -4.93 -7.47
CA THR A 35 5.66 -3.96 -8.32
C THR A 35 4.16 -4.27 -8.44
N VAL A 36 3.80 -5.54 -8.63
CA VAL A 36 2.39 -5.97 -8.69
C VAL A 36 1.68 -5.73 -7.36
N VAL A 37 2.30 -6.08 -6.23
CA VAL A 37 1.73 -5.86 -4.89
C VAL A 37 1.53 -4.36 -4.64
N PHE A 38 2.51 -3.53 -4.98
CA PHE A 38 2.40 -2.08 -4.86
C PHE A 38 1.27 -1.53 -5.73
N GLY A 39 1.17 -1.99 -6.99
CA GLY A 39 0.08 -1.61 -7.90
C GLY A 39 -1.30 -2.04 -7.39
N LEU A 40 -1.43 -3.25 -6.84
CA LEU A 40 -2.68 -3.72 -6.24
C LEU A 40 -3.07 -2.91 -5.00
N ALA A 41 -2.11 -2.50 -4.19
CA ALA A 41 -2.36 -1.64 -3.03
C ALA A 41 -2.85 -0.24 -3.44
N ALA A 42 -2.25 0.36 -4.49
CA ALA A 42 -2.71 1.64 -5.04
C ALA A 42 -4.10 1.51 -5.69
N PHE A 43 -4.37 0.40 -6.38
CA PHE A 43 -5.68 0.14 -6.99
C PHE A 43 -6.78 -0.03 -5.93
N THR A 44 -6.48 -0.70 -4.81
CA THR A 44 -7.44 -0.90 -3.72
C THR A 44 -7.78 0.39 -2.98
N ASP A 45 -6.83 1.34 -2.87
CA ASP A 45 -7.10 2.72 -2.40
C ASP A 45 -8.04 3.49 -3.33
N TRP A 46 -7.80 3.44 -4.63
CA TRP A 46 -8.71 4.10 -5.55
C TRP A 46 -10.12 3.48 -5.49
N LEU A 47 -10.19 2.16 -5.34
CA LEU A 47 -11.43 1.41 -5.29
C LEU A 47 -12.24 1.69 -4.01
N ASP A 48 -11.61 1.79 -2.83
CA ASP A 48 -12.34 2.10 -1.60
C ASP A 48 -12.88 3.54 -1.57
N GLY A 49 -12.13 4.52 -2.07
CA GLY A 49 -12.59 5.88 -2.25
C GLY A 49 -13.71 6.00 -3.28
N TYR A 50 -13.73 5.14 -4.30
CA TYR A 50 -14.85 5.04 -5.24
C TYR A 50 -16.10 4.41 -4.60
N LEU A 51 -15.95 3.29 -3.89
CA LEU A 51 -17.08 2.64 -3.21
C LEU A 51 -17.65 3.49 -2.07
N ALA A 52 -16.80 4.19 -1.31
CA ALA A 52 -17.24 5.09 -0.24
C ALA A 52 -18.16 6.20 -0.78
N ARG A 53 -17.80 6.79 -1.93
CA ARG A 53 -18.62 7.81 -2.62
C ARG A 53 -19.90 7.25 -3.20
N LYS A 54 -19.86 6.02 -3.74
CA LYS A 54 -21.01 5.39 -4.40
C LYS A 54 -22.06 4.87 -3.41
N LEU A 55 -21.62 4.41 -2.24
CA LEU A 55 -22.48 3.79 -1.22
C LEU A 55 -22.94 4.77 -0.13
N ASP A 56 -22.47 6.01 -0.15
CA ASP A 56 -22.66 7.00 0.93
C ASP A 56 -22.25 6.45 2.32
N GLN A 57 -21.34 5.47 2.33
CA GLN A 57 -20.84 4.80 3.53
C GLN A 57 -19.44 5.31 3.90
N ALA A 58 -19.26 6.64 3.84
CA ALA A 58 -18.03 7.27 4.29
C ALA A 58 -17.98 7.26 5.83
N SER A 59 -17.03 6.52 6.40
CA SER A 59 -16.77 6.56 7.84
C SER A 59 -15.65 7.56 8.15
N ARG A 60 -15.80 8.36 9.21
CA ARG A 60 -14.76 9.32 9.65
C ARG A 60 -13.43 8.63 9.98
N PHE A 61 -13.49 7.37 10.43
CA PHE A 61 -12.31 6.58 10.77
C PHE A 61 -11.58 6.05 9.52
N GLY A 62 -12.31 5.55 8.52
CA GLY A 62 -11.72 5.12 7.24
C GLY A 62 -11.05 6.27 6.51
N ALA A 63 -11.71 7.44 6.45
CA ALA A 63 -11.14 8.65 5.85
C ALA A 63 -9.88 9.16 6.57
N PHE A 64 -9.72 8.85 7.86
CA PHE A 64 -8.50 9.15 8.61
C PHE A 64 -7.39 8.12 8.35
N LEU A 65 -7.75 6.85 8.18
CA LEU A 65 -6.78 5.79 7.92
C LEU A 65 -6.21 5.82 6.49
N ASP A 66 -6.98 6.27 5.49
CA ASP A 66 -6.52 6.34 4.09
C ASP A 66 -5.19 7.12 3.91
N PRO A 67 -5.07 8.38 4.37
CA PRO A 67 -3.81 9.13 4.29
C PRO A 67 -2.66 8.52 5.08
N VAL A 68 -2.97 7.76 6.15
CA VAL A 68 -1.95 7.09 6.98
C VAL A 68 -1.41 5.87 6.26
N ALA A 69 -2.30 5.03 5.71
CA ALA A 69 -1.92 3.84 4.96
C ALA A 69 -1.12 4.18 3.69
N ASP A 70 -1.52 5.24 2.98
CA ASP A 70 -0.81 5.76 1.81
C ASP A 70 0.64 6.17 2.15
N LYS A 71 0.82 7.01 3.17
CA LYS A 71 2.15 7.44 3.62
C LYS A 71 3.02 6.28 4.09
N LEU A 72 2.46 5.29 4.77
CA LEU A 72 3.19 4.12 5.24
C LEU A 72 3.68 3.26 4.07
N MET A 73 2.85 3.04 3.05
CA MET A 73 3.23 2.25 1.88
C MET A 73 4.34 2.93 1.08
N VAL A 74 4.22 4.23 0.81
CA VAL A 74 5.24 5.00 0.09
C VAL A 74 6.55 5.06 0.90
N ALA A 75 6.48 5.29 2.21
CA ALA A 75 7.66 5.29 3.07
C ALA A 75 8.37 3.92 3.08
N ALA A 76 7.62 2.81 3.19
CA ALA A 76 8.18 1.47 3.13
C ALA A 76 8.87 1.20 1.78
N ALA A 77 8.25 1.59 0.67
CA ALA A 77 8.86 1.45 -0.66
C ALA A 77 10.16 2.24 -0.79
N LEU A 78 10.18 3.51 -0.35
CA LEU A 78 11.38 4.34 -0.40
C LEU A 78 12.52 3.78 0.45
N VAL A 79 12.22 3.35 1.69
CA VAL A 79 13.21 2.73 2.59
C VAL A 79 13.85 1.49 1.97
N LEU A 80 13.04 0.61 1.37
CA LEU A 80 13.53 -0.61 0.74
C LEU A 80 14.38 -0.31 -0.51
N ILE A 81 13.98 0.68 -1.32
CA ILE A 81 14.72 1.10 -2.51
C ILE A 81 16.09 1.68 -2.11
N VAL A 82 16.14 2.60 -1.15
CA VAL A 82 17.39 3.19 -0.61
C VAL A 82 18.32 2.11 -0.06
N GLN A 83 17.76 1.13 0.65
CA GLN A 83 18.54 0.04 1.21
C GLN A 83 19.14 -0.86 0.13
N ARG A 84 18.41 -1.11 -0.95
CA ARG A 84 18.86 -1.98 -2.05
C ARG A 84 19.87 -1.31 -2.97
N ASP A 85 19.72 -0.01 -3.20
CA ASP A 85 20.62 0.83 -4.00
C ASP A 85 20.96 2.12 -3.23
N PRO A 86 22.08 2.14 -2.48
CA PRO A 86 22.47 3.27 -1.65
C PRO A 86 23.14 4.41 -2.44
N SER A 87 22.95 4.49 -3.76
CA SER A 87 23.48 5.58 -4.58
C SER A 87 22.98 6.94 -4.10
N ILE A 88 23.84 7.96 -4.21
CA ILE A 88 23.56 9.32 -3.69
C ILE A 88 22.28 9.93 -4.27
N TRP A 89 21.89 9.52 -5.48
CA TRP A 89 20.69 9.99 -6.17
C TRP A 89 19.37 9.47 -5.55
N ILE A 90 19.43 8.38 -4.79
CA ILE A 90 18.25 7.70 -4.23
C ILE A 90 18.07 8.03 -2.73
N ARG A 91 19.09 8.58 -2.07
CA ARG A 91 19.03 8.96 -0.64
C ARG A 91 18.01 10.08 -0.43
N VAL A 92 16.89 9.74 0.22
CA VAL A 92 15.82 10.67 0.65
C VAL A 92 16.26 11.47 1.87
#